data_AF-A0A6J1X212-F1
#
_entry.id   AF-A0A6J1X212-F1
#
_cell.length_a   1.000
_cell.length_b   1.000
_cell.length_c   1.000
_cell.angle_alpha   90.00
_cell.angle_beta   90.00
_cell.angle_gamma   90.00
#
_symmetry.space_group_name_H-M   'P 1'
#
loop_
_entity.id
_entity.type
_entity.pdbx_description
1 polymer ?
#
loop_
_entity_poly.entity_id
_entity_poly.type
_entity_poly.pdbx_seq_one_letter_code
_entity_poly.pdbx_strand_id
1 'polypeptide(L)'
;MGSRDKDIKSLQDKLKVFFKKGASAALPARNELLVSPDLERELGADSPPQRRLRALKELGDKVPSLRIQEGTVRKLWICTRDLLDDTNTEARHAELTFLRIILEGQADGPADELTIMRTIFFNYLQKSHANHPPEDSQLRFRLLHALTNTGKNITCFEEQIGSFLLEWLPQIQNPALIVEFLQLVINVVKYNATYLDEEIVHGIVK
;
A
#
# COMPACT_ATOMS: atom_id res chain seq x y z
N MET A 1 14.26 60.58 -26.29
CA MET A 1 13.63 59.54 -25.43
C MET A 1 13.52 58.26 -26.25
N GLY A 2 14.36 57.25 -26.01
CA GLY A 2 14.41 56.09 -26.92
C GLY A 2 15.38 54.99 -26.50
N SER A 3 15.28 54.53 -25.25
CA SER A 3 16.12 53.41 -24.78
C SER A 3 15.42 52.45 -23.81
N ARG A 4 14.12 52.62 -23.51
CA ARG A 4 13.38 51.71 -22.62
C ARG A 4 12.49 50.69 -23.35
N ASP A 5 12.07 50.98 -24.59
CA ASP A 5 11.18 50.08 -25.35
C ASP A 5 11.87 48.92 -26.07
N LYS A 6 13.17 49.02 -26.37
CA LYS A 6 13.92 47.93 -27.03
C LYS A 6 14.20 46.76 -26.09
N ASP A 7 14.46 47.04 -24.81
CA ASP A 7 14.75 45.99 -23.82
C ASP A 7 13.51 45.22 -23.39
N ILE A 8 12.34 45.88 -23.32
CA ILE A 8 11.08 45.20 -22.95
C ILE A 8 10.65 44.20 -24.02
N LYS A 9 10.81 44.54 -25.31
CA LYS A 9 10.54 43.60 -26.42
C LYS A 9 11.52 42.41 -26.42
N SER A 10 12.81 42.66 -26.14
CA SER A 10 13.84 41.60 -26.01
C SER A 10 13.56 40.62 -24.87
N LEU A 11 13.04 41.11 -23.74
CA LEU A 11 12.65 40.25 -22.61
C LEU A 11 11.38 39.44 -22.88
N GLN A 12 10.38 40.05 -23.53
CA GLN A 12 9.14 39.34 -23.91
C GLN A 12 9.39 38.29 -25.00
N ASP A 13 10.28 38.56 -25.95
CA ASP A 13 10.67 37.59 -26.98
C ASP A 13 11.49 36.43 -26.39
N LYS A 14 12.32 36.68 -25.38
CA LYS A 14 13.04 35.62 -24.65
C LYS A 14 12.13 34.75 -23.77
N LEU A 15 11.04 35.31 -23.22
CA LEU A 15 10.05 34.55 -22.44
C LEU A 15 9.13 33.68 -23.32
N LYS A 16 8.87 34.09 -24.57
CA LYS A 16 8.04 33.29 -25.51
C LYS A 16 8.75 32.07 -26.08
N VAL A 17 10.09 32.05 -26.12
CA VAL A 17 10.86 30.89 -26.58
C VAL A 17 10.75 29.68 -25.63
N PHE A 18 10.34 29.88 -24.37
CA PHE A 18 10.12 28.80 -23.41
C PHE A 18 8.73 28.15 -23.45
N PHE A 19 7.80 28.63 -24.29
CA PHE A 19 6.40 28.16 -24.28
C PHE A 19 5.93 27.48 -25.57
N LYS A 20 6.81 27.12 -26.50
CA LYS A 20 6.46 26.26 -27.64
C LYS A 20 7.54 25.23 -27.98
N LYS A 21 7.48 24.10 -27.29
CA LYS A 21 7.63 22.78 -27.91
C LYS A 21 6.92 21.76 -27.04
N GLY A 22 5.87 21.18 -27.60
CA GLY A 22 5.18 20.05 -27.00
C GLY A 22 6.15 18.89 -26.81
N ALA A 23 6.24 18.43 -25.59
CA ALA A 23 6.37 17.03 -25.24
C ALA A 23 5.44 16.88 -24.03
N SER A 24 4.72 15.76 -23.94
CA SER A 24 4.02 15.38 -22.72
C SER A 24 4.87 15.75 -21.52
N ALA A 25 4.34 16.51 -20.57
CA ALA A 25 5.04 16.72 -19.31
C ALA A 25 5.34 15.32 -18.76
N ALA A 26 6.58 14.87 -18.92
CA ALA A 26 7.05 13.71 -18.20
C ALA A 26 6.85 14.10 -16.75
N LEU A 27 6.01 13.32 -16.05
CA LEU A 27 5.92 13.40 -14.60
C LEU A 27 7.36 13.49 -14.08
N PRO A 28 7.68 14.42 -13.16
CA PRO A 28 9.03 14.51 -12.62
C PRO A 28 9.46 13.10 -12.22
N ALA A 29 10.63 12.66 -12.71
CA ALA A 29 11.12 11.31 -12.48
C ALA A 29 11.07 11.04 -10.97
N ARG A 30 10.09 10.23 -10.53
CA ARG A 30 10.01 9.83 -9.13
C ARG A 30 11.31 9.11 -8.82
N ASN A 31 11.97 9.50 -7.73
CA ASN A 31 13.13 8.77 -7.26
C ASN A 31 12.74 7.30 -7.05
N GLU A 32 13.60 6.39 -7.45
CA GLU A 32 13.34 4.96 -7.36
C GLU A 32 13.74 4.43 -5.97
N LEU A 33 12.91 3.57 -5.40
CA LEU A 33 13.24 2.87 -4.17
C LEU A 33 14.15 1.68 -4.47
N LEU A 34 15.39 1.79 -3.99
CA LEU A 34 16.38 0.72 -4.03
C LEU A 34 16.69 0.26 -2.61
N VAL A 35 16.65 -1.05 -2.38
CA VAL A 35 17.14 -1.64 -1.13
C VAL A 35 18.66 -1.74 -1.23
N SER A 36 19.36 -0.78 -0.64
CA SER A 36 20.83 -0.83 -0.52
C SER A 36 21.25 -1.89 0.50
N PRO A 37 22.49 -2.41 0.43
CA PRO A 37 23.01 -3.35 1.43
C PRO A 37 22.98 -2.79 2.86
N ASP A 38 23.14 -1.48 3.00
CA ASP A 38 23.06 -0.79 4.30
C ASP A 38 21.63 -0.80 4.84
N LEU A 39 20.65 -0.46 4.00
CA LEU A 39 19.24 -0.48 4.38
C LEU A 39 18.78 -1.91 4.69
N GLU A 40 19.19 -2.89 3.88
CA GLU A 40 18.91 -4.31 4.11
C GLU A 40 19.40 -4.77 5.48
N ARG A 41 20.65 -4.41 5.83
CA ARG A 41 21.26 -4.73 7.12
C ARG A 41 20.58 -3.99 8.29
N GLU A 42 20.18 -2.75 8.11
CA GLU A 42 19.47 -1.97 9.14
C GLU A 42 18.07 -2.53 9.44
N LEU A 43 17.38 -3.03 8.41
CA LEU A 43 16.04 -3.62 8.54
C LEU A 43 16.06 -5.09 8.98
N GLY A 44 17.15 -5.82 8.72
CA GLY A 44 17.24 -7.26 8.99
C GLY A 44 17.20 -7.63 10.48
N ALA A 45 16.88 -8.90 10.75
CA ALA A 45 16.70 -9.45 12.09
C ALA A 45 17.95 -9.36 13.01
N ASP A 46 19.14 -9.26 12.42
CA ASP A 46 20.40 -9.11 13.17
C ASP A 46 20.59 -7.68 13.73
N SER A 47 19.78 -6.71 13.29
CA SER A 47 19.83 -5.34 13.80
C SER A 47 19.02 -5.20 15.10
N PRO A 48 19.47 -4.33 16.05
CA PRO A 48 18.71 -4.05 17.27
C PRO A 48 17.29 -3.57 16.95
N PRO A 49 16.25 -4.00 17.70
CA PRO A 49 14.86 -3.68 17.38
C PRO A 49 14.58 -2.19 17.15
N GLN A 50 15.10 -1.32 18.02
CA GLN A 50 14.92 0.13 17.90
C GLN A 50 15.54 0.72 16.62
N ARG A 51 16.65 0.14 16.13
CA ARG A 51 17.24 0.54 14.85
C ARG A 51 16.34 0.14 13.68
N ARG A 52 15.78 -1.08 13.73
CA ARG A 52 14.85 -1.58 12.71
C ARG A 52 13.59 -0.72 12.63
N LEU A 53 12.95 -0.42 13.77
CA LEU A 53 11.74 0.42 13.84
C LEU A 53 11.99 1.82 13.27
N ARG A 54 13.14 2.41 13.59
CA ARG A 54 13.51 3.72 13.07
C ARG A 54 13.72 3.69 11.55
N ALA A 55 14.47 2.71 11.05
CA ALA A 55 14.70 2.55 9.62
C ALA A 55 13.39 2.31 8.86
N LEU A 56 12.48 1.50 9.42
CA LEU A 56 11.17 1.22 8.84
C LEU A 56 10.30 2.48 8.74
N LYS A 57 10.30 3.30 9.80
CA LYS A 57 9.59 4.58 9.83
C LYS A 57 10.17 5.56 8.81
N GLU A 58 11.48 5.78 8.82
CA GLU A 58 12.14 6.71 7.89
C GLU A 58 11.96 6.29 6.43
N LEU A 59 11.89 4.99 6.15
CA LEU A 59 11.57 4.46 4.84
C LEU A 59 10.09 4.67 4.49
N GLY A 60 9.19 4.34 5.41
CA GLY A 60 7.74 4.55 5.25
C GLY A 60 7.38 5.99 4.90
N ASP A 61 8.04 6.98 5.52
CA ASP A 61 7.83 8.40 5.22
C ASP A 61 8.21 8.77 3.78
N LYS A 62 9.13 8.02 3.15
CA LYS A 62 9.62 8.27 1.79
C LYS A 62 8.80 7.54 0.73
N VAL A 63 8.31 6.34 1.03
CA VAL A 63 7.62 5.43 0.07
C VAL A 63 6.57 6.13 -0.82
N PRO A 64 5.67 7.00 -0.31
CA PRO A 64 4.65 7.66 -1.14
C PRO A 64 5.23 8.54 -2.28
N SER A 65 6.48 8.98 -2.14
CA SER A 65 7.17 9.81 -3.13
C SER A 65 8.05 9.02 -4.08
N LEU A 66 8.23 7.71 -3.84
CA LEU A 66 9.14 6.84 -4.58
C LEU A 66 8.40 5.93 -5.54
N ARG A 67 9.05 5.61 -6.67
CA ARG A 67 8.64 4.49 -7.52
C ARG A 67 9.28 3.22 -6.99
N ILE A 68 8.50 2.16 -6.80
CA ILE A 68 9.04 0.89 -6.32
C ILE A 68 9.38 0.00 -7.53
N GLN A 69 10.63 -0.45 -7.61
CA GLN A 69 11.05 -1.39 -8.65
C GLN A 69 10.54 -2.81 -8.37
N GLU A 70 10.47 -3.63 -9.42
CA GLU A 70 10.17 -5.05 -9.31
C GLU A 70 11.11 -5.74 -8.30
N GLY A 71 10.52 -6.55 -7.42
CA GLY A 71 11.28 -7.31 -6.41
C GLY A 71 11.72 -6.50 -5.18
N THR A 72 11.67 -5.17 -5.20
CA THR A 72 12.01 -4.33 -4.02
C THR A 72 11.12 -4.66 -2.82
N VAL A 73 9.80 -4.76 -3.01
CA VAL A 73 8.87 -5.11 -1.92
C VAL A 73 9.14 -6.52 -1.39
N ARG A 74 9.51 -7.47 -2.27
CA ARG A 74 9.88 -8.83 -1.84
C ARG A 74 11.10 -8.81 -0.94
N LYS A 75 12.13 -8.03 -1.27
CA LYS A 75 13.33 -7.89 -0.43
C LYS A 75 12.97 -7.30 0.93
N LEU A 76 12.21 -6.20 0.95
CA LEU A 76 11.75 -5.58 2.19
C LEU A 76 10.98 -6.57 3.06
N TRP A 77 10.02 -7.28 2.48
CA TRP A 77 9.27 -8.33 3.16
C TRP A 77 10.15 -9.42 3.77
N ILE A 78 11.20 -9.86 3.05
CA ILE A 78 12.14 -10.85 3.60
C ILE A 78 12.86 -10.30 4.84
N CYS A 79 13.22 -9.02 4.84
CA CYS A 79 13.93 -8.37 5.95
C CYS A 79 13.04 -8.09 7.16
N THR A 80 11.74 -7.87 6.98
CA THR A 80 10.87 -7.29 8.01
C THR A 80 9.72 -8.18 8.45
N ARG A 81 9.38 -9.25 7.72
CA ARG A 81 8.20 -10.08 8.02
C ARG A 81 8.22 -10.68 9.43
N ASP A 82 9.40 -10.93 10.00
CA ASP A 82 9.55 -11.49 11.34
C ASP A 82 8.99 -10.54 12.42
N LEU A 83 8.93 -9.24 12.14
CA LEU A 83 8.31 -8.25 13.03
C LEU A 83 6.80 -8.49 13.20
N LEU A 84 6.12 -9.19 12.28
CA LEU A 84 4.70 -9.53 12.39
C LEU A 84 4.44 -10.58 13.47
N ASP A 85 5.43 -11.40 13.78
CA ASP A 85 5.36 -12.47 14.78
C ASP A 85 6.03 -12.07 16.11
N ASP A 86 6.46 -10.81 16.24
CA ASP A 86 7.16 -10.31 17.43
C ASP A 86 6.20 -10.18 18.64
N THR A 87 6.68 -10.55 19.82
CA THR A 87 5.97 -10.34 21.08
C THR A 87 5.70 -8.86 21.38
N ASN A 88 6.54 -7.95 20.87
CA ASN A 88 6.38 -6.52 21.01
C ASN A 88 5.34 -5.96 20.03
N THR A 89 4.25 -5.43 20.58
CA THR A 89 3.18 -4.76 19.83
C THR A 89 3.70 -3.62 18.95
N GLU A 90 4.67 -2.83 19.40
CA GLU A 90 5.23 -1.72 18.62
C GLU A 90 5.87 -2.22 17.31
N ALA A 91 6.54 -3.37 17.37
CA ALA A 91 7.16 -4.00 16.20
C ALA A 91 6.13 -4.48 15.20
N ARG A 92 5.13 -5.24 15.67
CA ARG A 92 4.03 -5.71 14.82
C ARG A 92 3.29 -4.54 14.16
N HIS A 93 3.00 -3.50 14.93
CA HIS A 93 2.29 -2.31 14.46
C HIS A 93 3.10 -1.51 13.43
N ALA A 94 4.41 -1.40 13.62
CA ALA A 94 5.30 -0.73 12.68
C ALA A 94 5.29 -1.44 11.32
N GLU A 95 5.38 -2.77 11.32
CA GLU A 95 5.35 -3.55 10.08
C GLU A 95 3.99 -3.53 9.40
N LEU A 96 2.88 -3.75 10.13
CA LEU A 96 1.53 -3.64 9.55
C LEU A 96 1.29 -2.26 8.93
N THR A 97 1.78 -1.20 9.57
CA THR A 97 1.69 0.17 9.04
C THR A 97 2.55 0.34 7.79
N PHE A 98 3.76 -0.20 7.78
CA PHE A 98 4.67 -0.12 6.65
C PHE A 98 4.12 -0.83 5.41
N LEU A 99 3.59 -2.05 5.56
CA LEU A 99 2.95 -2.79 4.48
C LEU A 99 1.76 -2.04 3.89
N ARG A 100 0.95 -1.39 4.74
CA ARG A 100 -0.14 -0.52 4.29
C ARG A 100 0.40 0.64 3.43
N ILE A 101 1.44 1.34 3.91
CA ILE A 101 2.06 2.47 3.20
C ILE A 101 2.60 2.03 1.83
N ILE A 102 3.21 0.84 1.74
CA ILE A 102 3.66 0.27 0.45
C ILE A 102 2.48 0.13 -0.52
N LEU A 103 1.39 -0.47 -0.07
CA LEU A 103 0.21 -0.69 -0.92
C LEU A 103 -0.44 0.63 -1.35
N GLU A 104 -0.60 1.57 -0.42
CA GLU A 104 -1.18 2.90 -0.69
C GLU A 104 -0.30 3.72 -1.63
N GLY A 105 1.03 3.69 -1.45
CA GLY A 105 1.97 4.43 -2.27
C GLY A 105 2.03 3.96 -3.74
N GLN A 106 1.61 2.73 -4.02
CA GLN A 106 1.63 2.15 -5.37
C GLN A 106 0.23 1.97 -5.99
N ALA A 107 -0.82 2.52 -5.37
CA ALA A 107 -2.20 2.36 -5.84
C ALA A 107 -2.44 2.90 -7.27
N ASP A 108 -1.67 3.90 -7.70
CA ASP A 108 -1.74 4.52 -9.04
C ASP A 108 -0.70 3.96 -10.03
N GLY A 109 0.12 2.99 -9.61
CA GLY A 109 1.17 2.37 -10.43
C GLY A 109 0.66 1.24 -11.33
N PRO A 110 1.46 0.77 -12.31
CA PRO A 110 1.11 -0.41 -13.09
C PRO A 110 0.94 -1.61 -12.15
N ALA A 111 -0.24 -2.26 -12.24
CA ALA A 111 -0.68 -3.32 -11.31
C ALA A 111 0.31 -4.49 -11.18
N ASP A 112 1.14 -4.70 -12.20
CA ASP A 112 2.08 -5.82 -12.30
C ASP A 112 3.22 -5.75 -11.27
N GLU A 113 3.61 -4.56 -10.80
CA GLU A 113 4.79 -4.40 -9.93
C GLU A 113 4.59 -5.03 -8.53
N LEU A 114 3.34 -5.24 -8.10
CA LEU A 114 3.01 -5.84 -6.79
C LEU A 114 2.24 -7.16 -6.85
N THR A 115 1.91 -7.70 -8.03
CA THR A 115 1.05 -8.89 -8.21
C THR A 115 1.37 -10.00 -7.21
N ILE A 116 2.62 -10.48 -7.17
CA ILE A 116 2.99 -11.59 -6.27
C ILE A 116 2.93 -11.16 -4.79
N MET A 117 3.30 -9.92 -4.47
CA MET A 117 3.28 -9.42 -3.10
C MET A 117 1.85 -9.26 -2.57
N ARG A 118 0.88 -8.92 -3.44
CA ARG A 118 -0.54 -8.88 -3.07
C ARG A 118 -1.02 -10.25 -2.57
N THR A 119 -0.71 -11.33 -3.30
CA THR A 119 -1.00 -12.70 -2.86
C THR A 119 -0.32 -13.04 -1.54
N ILE A 120 0.95 -12.64 -1.36
CA ILE A 120 1.69 -12.89 -0.12
C ILE A 120 1.03 -12.17 1.08
N PHE A 121 0.69 -10.90 0.93
CA PHE A 121 0.06 -10.12 2.00
C PHE A 121 -1.36 -10.61 2.30
N PHE A 122 -2.13 -10.96 1.27
CA PHE A 122 -3.45 -11.57 1.48
C PHE A 122 -3.32 -12.90 2.23
N ASN A 123 -2.41 -13.78 1.82
CA ASN A 123 -2.18 -15.06 2.49
C ASN A 123 -1.74 -14.88 3.95
N TYR A 124 -0.94 -13.86 4.26
CA TYR A 124 -0.63 -13.52 5.64
C TYR A 124 -1.89 -13.20 6.43
N LEU A 125 -2.73 -12.28 5.92
CA LEU A 125 -4.00 -11.92 6.56
C LEU A 125 -4.89 -13.15 6.73
N GLN A 126 -5.12 -13.92 5.67
CA GLN A 126 -5.94 -15.12 5.66
C GLN A 126 -5.46 -16.19 6.63
N LYS A 127 -4.16 -16.44 6.73
CA LYS A 127 -3.66 -17.51 7.63
C LYS A 127 -3.64 -17.10 9.10
N SER A 128 -3.53 -15.80 9.39
CA SER A 128 -3.38 -15.29 10.76
C SER A 128 -4.62 -14.56 11.29
N HIS A 129 -5.69 -14.40 10.50
CA HIS A 129 -6.86 -13.64 10.94
C HIS A 129 -7.50 -14.22 12.21
N ALA A 130 -7.62 -15.54 12.33
CA ALA A 130 -8.25 -16.19 13.49
C ALA A 130 -7.47 -16.06 14.81
N ASN A 131 -6.16 -15.80 14.78
CA ASN A 131 -5.28 -15.93 15.95
C ASN A 131 -4.42 -14.67 16.21
N HIS A 132 -4.81 -13.50 15.71
CA HIS A 132 -4.05 -12.27 15.93
C HIS A 132 -4.38 -11.62 17.29
N PRO A 133 -3.42 -10.93 17.93
CA PRO A 133 -3.67 -10.15 19.14
C PRO A 133 -4.70 -9.04 18.90
N PRO A 134 -5.71 -8.83 19.78
CA PRO A 134 -6.79 -7.87 19.56
C PRO A 134 -6.33 -6.44 19.23
N GLU A 135 -5.20 -6.01 19.78
CA GLU A 135 -4.61 -4.69 19.52
C GLU A 135 -4.18 -4.47 18.06
N ASP A 136 -3.90 -5.55 17.32
CA ASP A 136 -3.49 -5.49 15.92
C ASP A 136 -4.69 -5.30 14.96
N SER A 137 -5.93 -5.54 15.44
CA SER A 137 -7.13 -5.68 14.61
C SER A 137 -7.35 -4.51 13.66
N GLN A 138 -7.22 -3.28 14.17
CA GLN A 138 -7.44 -2.06 13.38
C GLN A 138 -6.41 -1.91 12.26
N LEU A 139 -5.13 -2.23 12.52
CA LEU A 139 -4.08 -2.10 11.53
C LEU A 139 -4.19 -3.18 10.45
N ARG A 140 -4.54 -4.41 10.84
CA ARG A 140 -4.79 -5.51 9.89
C ARG A 140 -5.98 -5.21 8.98
N PHE A 141 -7.04 -4.63 9.55
CA PHE A 141 -8.20 -4.17 8.78
C PHE A 141 -7.82 -3.07 7.78
N ARG A 142 -7.02 -2.07 8.20
CA ARG A 142 -6.50 -1.04 7.28
C ARG A 142 -5.61 -1.63 6.18
N LEU A 143 -4.82 -2.66 6.49
CA LEU A 143 -4.02 -3.38 5.51
C LEU A 143 -4.91 -4.06 4.46
N LEU A 144 -6.00 -4.70 4.87
CA LEU A 144 -7.00 -5.27 3.95
C LEU A 144 -7.61 -4.19 3.05
N HIS A 145 -7.98 -3.04 3.60
CA HIS A 145 -8.52 -1.92 2.82
C HIS A 145 -7.54 -1.43 1.76
N ALA A 146 -6.27 -1.24 2.13
CA ALA A 146 -5.23 -0.85 1.17
C ALA A 146 -5.03 -1.92 0.10
N LEU A 147 -4.98 -3.19 0.49
CA LEU A 147 -4.79 -4.33 -0.42
C LEU A 147 -5.94 -4.46 -1.42
N THR A 148 -7.16 -4.18 -0.99
CA THR A 148 -8.36 -4.37 -1.82
C THR A 148 -8.83 -3.11 -2.53
N ASN A 149 -8.17 -1.97 -2.32
CA ASN A 149 -8.72 -0.64 -2.64
C ASN A 149 -10.17 -0.53 -2.13
N THR A 150 -10.37 -0.88 -0.86
CA THR A 150 -11.68 -0.99 -0.19
C THR A 150 -12.67 -1.83 -1.01
N GLY A 151 -12.28 -3.07 -1.34
CA GLY A 151 -13.13 -4.03 -2.04
C GLY A 151 -13.28 -3.83 -3.55
N LYS A 152 -12.66 -2.81 -4.15
CA LYS A 152 -12.74 -2.56 -5.60
C LYS A 152 -11.80 -3.46 -6.41
N ASN A 153 -10.63 -3.78 -5.88
CA ASN A 153 -9.60 -4.55 -6.55
C ASN A 153 -9.18 -5.77 -5.71
N ILE A 154 -9.68 -6.94 -6.09
CA ILE A 154 -9.35 -8.22 -5.45
C ILE A 154 -8.38 -9.07 -6.29
N THR A 155 -7.71 -8.46 -7.27
CA THR A 155 -6.82 -9.20 -8.16
C THR A 155 -5.75 -9.94 -7.38
N CYS A 156 -5.51 -11.20 -7.76
CA CYS A 156 -4.59 -12.19 -7.18
C CYS A 156 -5.13 -13.03 -6.02
N PHE A 157 -6.38 -12.81 -5.58
CA PHE A 157 -7.03 -13.58 -4.52
C PHE A 157 -8.56 -13.63 -4.69
N GLU A 158 -9.01 -13.63 -5.94
CA GLU A 158 -10.42 -13.50 -6.34
C GLU A 158 -11.29 -14.60 -5.74
N GLU A 159 -10.82 -15.84 -5.81
CA GLU A 159 -11.54 -17.02 -5.32
C GLU A 159 -11.56 -17.14 -3.78
N GLN A 160 -10.66 -16.44 -3.08
CA GLN A 160 -10.52 -16.57 -1.62
C GLN A 160 -11.18 -15.42 -0.86
N ILE A 161 -11.46 -14.28 -1.51
CA ILE A 161 -11.95 -13.09 -0.79
C ILE A 161 -13.32 -13.35 -0.14
N GLY A 162 -14.21 -14.09 -0.81
CA GLY A 162 -15.56 -14.33 -0.33
C GLY A 162 -15.59 -15.03 1.03
N SER A 163 -14.98 -16.22 1.11
CA SER A 163 -14.91 -17.00 2.35
C SER A 163 -14.17 -16.25 3.45
N PHE A 164 -13.08 -15.58 3.10
CA PHE A 164 -12.31 -14.79 4.04
C PHE A 164 -13.13 -13.66 4.70
N LEU A 165 -13.97 -12.97 3.94
CA LEU A 165 -14.83 -11.91 4.50
C LEU A 165 -15.86 -12.49 5.48
N LEU A 166 -16.43 -13.66 5.17
CA LEU A 166 -17.37 -14.34 6.07
C LEU A 166 -16.70 -14.82 7.36
N GLU A 167 -15.48 -15.33 7.27
CA GLU A 167 -14.72 -15.79 8.44
C GLU A 167 -14.27 -14.63 9.33
N TRP A 168 -13.95 -13.48 8.73
CA TRP A 168 -13.44 -12.33 9.48
C TRP A 168 -14.56 -11.49 10.12
N LEU A 169 -15.72 -11.33 9.48
CA LEU A 169 -16.82 -10.49 9.96
C LEU A 169 -17.18 -10.74 11.45
N PRO A 170 -17.35 -11.99 11.94
CA PRO A 170 -17.68 -12.26 13.34
C PRO A 170 -16.60 -11.86 14.34
N GLN A 171 -15.37 -11.63 13.90
CA GLN A 171 -14.23 -11.31 14.77
C GLN A 171 -14.10 -9.80 15.01
N ILE A 172 -14.83 -8.97 14.26
CA ILE A 172 -14.78 -7.51 14.39
C ILE A 172 -15.63 -7.08 15.59
N GLN A 173 -14.97 -6.71 16.68
CA GLN A 173 -15.65 -6.28 17.91
C GLN A 173 -15.97 -4.77 17.94
N ASN A 174 -15.26 -3.95 17.15
CA ASN A 174 -15.43 -2.50 17.15
C ASN A 174 -16.53 -2.07 16.18
N PRO A 175 -17.64 -1.44 16.64
CA PRO A 175 -18.74 -1.02 15.76
C PRO A 175 -18.32 -0.09 14.62
N ALA A 176 -17.33 0.78 14.83
CA ALA A 176 -16.85 1.67 13.76
C ALA A 176 -16.17 0.88 12.63
N LEU A 177 -15.42 -0.17 12.97
CA LEU A 177 -14.79 -1.04 11.99
C LEU A 177 -15.81 -1.90 11.24
N ILE A 178 -16.93 -2.28 11.89
CA ILE A 178 -18.02 -3.00 11.21
C ILE A 178 -18.58 -2.16 10.06
N VAL A 179 -18.82 -0.86 10.27
CA VAL A 179 -19.33 0.04 9.21
C VAL A 179 -18.36 0.11 8.03
N GLU A 180 -17.06 0.29 8.31
CA GLU A 180 -16.04 0.30 7.27
C GLU A 180 -15.93 -1.06 6.55
N PHE A 181 -16.07 -2.17 7.28
CA PHE A 181 -16.00 -3.52 6.73
C PHE A 181 -17.19 -3.80 5.83
N LEU A 182 -18.41 -3.41 6.24
CA LEU A 182 -19.60 -3.51 5.39
C LEU A 182 -19.43 -2.68 4.11
N GLN A 183 -18.79 -1.51 4.17
CA GLN A 183 -18.48 -0.74 2.97
C GLN A 183 -17.51 -1.46 2.04
N LEU A 184 -16.53 -2.19 2.59
CA LEU A 184 -15.66 -3.07 1.82
C LEU A 184 -16.46 -4.20 1.15
N VAL A 185 -17.31 -4.90 1.91
CA VAL A 185 -18.16 -6.00 1.39
C VAL A 185 -19.07 -5.49 0.27
N ILE A 186 -19.73 -4.34 0.45
CA ILE A 186 -20.57 -3.70 -0.58
C ILE A 186 -19.77 -3.46 -1.86
N ASN A 187 -18.52 -3.00 -1.75
CA ASN A 187 -17.68 -2.79 -2.93
C ASN A 187 -17.25 -4.11 -3.57
N VAL A 188 -16.95 -5.15 -2.80
CA VAL A 188 -16.65 -6.48 -3.36
C VAL A 188 -17.85 -6.99 -4.17
N VAL A 189 -19.07 -6.92 -3.61
CA VAL A 189 -20.28 -7.28 -4.36
C VAL A 189 -20.44 -6.38 -5.60
N LYS A 190 -20.32 -5.07 -5.46
CA LYS A 190 -20.55 -4.11 -6.55
C LYS A 190 -19.56 -4.28 -7.72
N TYR A 191 -18.28 -4.50 -7.43
CA TYR A 191 -17.22 -4.48 -8.44
C TYR A 191 -16.77 -5.89 -8.86
N ASN A 192 -17.04 -6.92 -8.03
CA ASN A 192 -16.44 -8.24 -8.16
C ASN A 192 -17.45 -9.38 -7.96
N ALA A 193 -18.75 -9.14 -8.15
CA ALA A 193 -19.82 -10.15 -8.00
C ALA A 193 -19.59 -11.46 -8.75
N THR A 194 -18.84 -11.44 -9.86
CA THR A 194 -18.55 -12.65 -10.66
C THR A 194 -17.76 -13.70 -9.90
N TYR A 195 -17.08 -13.32 -8.82
CA TYR A 195 -16.28 -14.21 -7.97
C TYR A 195 -16.99 -14.59 -6.66
N LEU A 196 -18.26 -14.21 -6.51
CA LEU A 196 -19.06 -14.55 -5.33
C LEU A 196 -20.09 -15.60 -5.72
N ASP A 197 -19.96 -16.79 -5.15
CA ASP A 197 -20.97 -17.84 -5.29
C ASP A 197 -22.20 -17.58 -4.41
N GLU A 198 -23.24 -18.40 -4.63
CA GLU A 198 -24.50 -18.29 -3.91
C GLU A 198 -24.34 -18.48 -2.40
N GLU A 199 -23.43 -19.36 -1.96
CA GLU A 199 -23.17 -19.64 -0.55
C GLU A 199 -22.54 -18.43 0.14
N ILE A 200 -21.57 -17.79 -0.51
CA ILE A 200 -20.94 -16.56 -0.03
C ILE A 200 -21.97 -15.43 0.07
N VAL A 201 -22.78 -15.23 -0.97
CA VAL A 201 -23.81 -14.19 -0.96
C VAL A 201 -24.85 -14.43 0.15
N HIS A 202 -25.28 -15.69 0.33
CA HIS A 202 -26.19 -16.05 1.42
C HIS A 202 -25.57 -15.77 2.79
N GLY A 203 -24.29 -16.10 2.98
CA GLY A 203 -23.57 -15.84 4.22
C GLY A 203 -23.43 -14.36 4.58
N ILE A 204 -23.37 -13.47 3.59
CA ILE A 204 -23.27 -12.02 3.81
C ILE A 204 -24.60 -11.43 4.31
N VAL A 205 -25.73 -11.97 3.85
CA VAL A 205 -27.07 -11.39 4.09
C VAL A 205 -27.71 -11.88 5.39
N LYS A 206 -27.25 -13.02 5.91
CA LYS A 206 -27.81 -13.70 7.08
C LYS A 206 -27.32 -13.11 8.40
#